data_AF-A0A6G1IFL5-F1
#
_entry.id   AF-A0A6G1IFL5-F1
#
_cell.length_a   1.000
_cell.length_b   1.000
_cell.length_c   1.000
_cell.angle_alpha   90.00
_cell.angle_beta   90.00
_cell.angle_gamma   90.00
#
_symmetry.space_group_name_H-M   'P 1'
#
loop_
_entity.id
_entity.type
_entity.pdbx_description
1 polymer ?
#
loop_
_entity_poly.entity_id
_entity_poly.type
_entity_poly.pdbx_seq_one_letter_code
_entity_poly.pdbx_strand_id
1 'polypeptide(L)'
;MLDAPTVITENIAAHLDHEDILNFRLVSHALRDRSLHAFAQRCFENVFLFLQPDALHDLEEIARHPKFAASVQKLTVSNDRIHAAIKPPAAEVVLEKCFAEIAMAQVDSDWDVTILTEVLSLLRNLKTV
;
A
#
# COMPACT_ATOMS: atom_id res chain seq x y z
N MET A 1 4.07 26.45 -15.81
CA MET A 1 3.47 25.81 -14.62
C MET A 1 1.96 25.76 -14.86
N LEU A 2 1.31 24.59 -14.78
CA LEU A 2 -0.15 24.50 -14.98
C LEU A 2 -0.84 25.14 -13.76
N ASP A 3 -1.51 26.27 -13.96
CA ASP A 3 -2.19 27.00 -12.88
C ASP A 3 -3.66 26.60 -12.74
N ALA A 4 -3.93 25.30 -12.87
CA ALA A 4 -5.28 24.77 -12.75
C ALA A 4 -5.74 24.79 -11.28
N PRO A 5 -6.97 25.23 -10.98
CA PRO A 5 -7.56 25.15 -9.65
C PRO A 5 -7.49 23.73 -9.05
N THR A 6 -7.40 23.63 -7.72
CA THR A 6 -7.34 22.34 -7.01
C THR A 6 -8.47 21.41 -7.40
N VAL A 7 -9.71 21.91 -7.45
CA VAL A 7 -10.90 21.12 -7.82
C VAL A 7 -10.77 20.50 -9.21
N ILE A 8 -10.21 21.24 -10.18
CA ILE A 8 -10.00 20.70 -11.53
C ILE A 8 -8.90 19.64 -11.49
N THR A 9 -7.83 19.89 -10.73
CA THR A 9 -6.70 18.96 -10.59
C THR A 9 -7.13 17.64 -9.93
N GLU A 10 -7.97 17.71 -8.90
CA GLU A 10 -8.55 16.54 -8.24
C GLU A 10 -9.46 15.76 -9.17
N ASN A 11 -10.34 16.44 -9.92
CA ASN A 11 -11.21 15.80 -10.89
C ASN A 11 -10.40 15.09 -11.99
N ILE A 12 -9.34 15.70 -12.51
CA ILE A 12 -8.46 15.04 -13.48
C ILE A 12 -7.85 13.80 -12.84
N ALA A 13 -7.22 13.94 -11.67
CA ALA A 13 -6.58 12.83 -10.97
C ALA A 13 -7.54 11.67 -10.67
N ALA A 14 -8.81 11.96 -10.37
CA ALA A 14 -9.84 10.94 -10.13
C ALA A 14 -10.13 10.06 -11.38
N HIS A 15 -9.88 10.57 -12.60
CA HIS A 15 -10.16 9.87 -13.86
C HIS A 15 -8.92 9.25 -14.53
N LEU A 16 -7.70 9.53 -14.04
CA LEU A 16 -6.47 8.91 -14.55
C LEU A 16 -6.42 7.43 -14.17
N ASP A 17 -5.69 6.58 -14.89
CA ASP A 17 -5.44 5.21 -14.40
C ASP A 17 -4.37 5.18 -13.29
N HIS A 18 -4.03 3.98 -12.79
CA HIS A 18 -3.07 3.84 -11.69
C HIS A 18 -1.65 4.28 -12.05
N GLU A 19 -1.23 4.11 -13.30
CA GLU A 19 0.12 4.49 -13.73
C GLU A 19 0.16 6.00 -14.05
N ASP A 20 -0.88 6.50 -14.71
CA ASP A 20 -1.02 7.90 -15.08
C ASP A 20 -1.13 8.81 -13.85
N ILE A 21 -1.83 8.41 -12.78
CA ILE A 21 -1.93 9.23 -11.57
C ILE A 21 -0.57 9.38 -10.87
N LEU A 22 0.30 8.37 -10.94
CA LEU A 22 1.67 8.44 -10.41
C LEU A 22 2.50 9.39 -11.27
N ASN A 23 2.49 9.20 -12.58
CA ASN A 23 3.20 10.06 -13.52
C ASN A 23 2.76 11.52 -13.39
N PHE A 24 1.46 11.76 -13.29
CA PHE A 24 0.86 13.09 -13.07
C PHE A 24 1.39 13.77 -11.80
N ARG A 25 1.55 13.02 -10.70
CA ARG A 25 2.07 13.51 -9.42
C ARG A 25 3.59 13.72 -9.43
N LEU A 26 4.31 13.10 -10.35
CA LEU A 26 5.75 13.29 -10.53
C LEU A 26 6.08 14.56 -11.34
N VAL A 27 5.17 15.03 -12.19
CA VAL A 27 5.37 16.23 -13.02
C VAL A 27 5.68 17.48 -12.20
N SER A 28 5.01 17.69 -11.05
CA SER A 28 5.32 18.81 -10.15
C SER A 28 4.81 18.63 -8.72
N HIS A 29 5.45 19.31 -7.77
CA HIS A 29 5.00 19.40 -6.38
C HIS A 29 3.57 19.95 -6.26
N ALA A 30 3.22 20.96 -7.07
CA ALA A 30 1.88 21.55 -7.05
C ALA A 30 0.79 20.52 -7.43
N LEU A 31 1.02 19.73 -8.49
CA LEU A 31 0.09 18.67 -8.89
C LEU A 31 0.03 17.56 -7.85
N ARG A 32 1.17 17.20 -7.25
CA ARG A 32 1.23 16.22 -6.15
C ARG A 32 0.37 16.64 -4.96
N ASP A 33 0.48 17.90 -4.54
CA ASP A 33 -0.25 18.41 -3.37
C ASP A 33 -1.74 18.57 -3.67
N ARG A 34 -2.08 19.13 -4.84
CA ARG A 34 -3.46 19.36 -5.25
C ARG A 34 -4.22 18.07 -5.53
N SER A 35 -3.58 17.02 -6.04
CA SER A 35 -4.23 15.71 -6.29
C SER A 35 -4.23 14.78 -5.08
N LEU A 36 -3.66 15.18 -3.95
CA LEU A 36 -3.36 14.29 -2.84
C LEU A 36 -4.60 13.63 -2.24
N HIS A 37 -5.73 14.36 -2.17
CA HIS A 37 -6.97 13.81 -1.65
C HIS A 37 -7.52 12.71 -2.56
N ALA A 38 -7.68 13.01 -3.86
CA ALA A 38 -8.15 12.05 -4.86
C ALA A 38 -7.24 10.81 -4.96
N PHE A 39 -5.92 11.02 -4.94
CA PHE A 39 -4.93 9.94 -4.91
C PHE A 39 -5.08 9.08 -3.65
N ALA A 40 -5.18 9.70 -2.48
CA ALA A 40 -5.23 8.99 -1.22
C ALA A 40 -6.50 8.14 -1.09
N GLN A 41 -7.66 8.69 -1.45
CA GLN A 41 -8.91 7.92 -1.49
C GLN A 41 -8.78 6.75 -2.44
N ARG A 42 -8.34 6.98 -3.68
CA ARG A 42 -8.34 5.92 -4.68
C ARG A 42 -7.34 4.79 -4.40
N CYS A 43 -6.15 5.13 -3.93
CA CYS A 43 -5.07 4.16 -3.74
C CYS A 43 -5.11 3.47 -2.37
N PHE A 44 -5.68 4.11 -1.35
CA PHE A 44 -5.62 3.60 0.02
C PHE A 44 -6.99 3.34 0.65
N GLU A 45 -8.12 3.62 -0.01
CA GLU A 45 -9.45 3.28 0.54
C GLU A 45 -9.58 1.79 0.88
N ASN A 46 -9.06 0.93 0.01
CA ASN A 46 -8.99 -0.52 0.21
C ASN A 46 -7.53 -0.98 0.15
N VAL A 47 -6.94 -1.27 1.30
CA VAL A 47 -5.59 -1.83 1.38
C VAL A 47 -5.68 -3.34 1.44
N PHE A 48 -5.01 -4.01 0.51
CA PHE A 48 -4.85 -5.45 0.49
C PHE A 48 -3.37 -5.78 0.69
N LEU A 49 -3.05 -6.63 1.65
CA LEU A 49 -1.68 -7.04 1.90
C LEU A 49 -1.58 -8.53 2.21
N PHE A 50 -0.42 -9.08 1.87
CA PHE A 50 0.01 -10.40 2.33
C PHE A 50 0.81 -10.24 3.61
N LEU A 51 0.72 -11.21 4.54
CA LEU A 51 1.55 -11.24 5.75
C LEU A 51 3.01 -11.54 5.39
N GLN A 52 3.70 -10.51 4.92
CA GLN A 52 5.12 -10.50 4.59
C GLN A 52 5.75 -9.27 5.25
N PRO A 53 7.03 -9.34 5.68
CA PRO A 53 7.69 -8.25 6.38
C PRO A 53 7.60 -6.90 5.64
N ASP A 54 7.88 -6.89 4.33
CA ASP A 54 7.85 -5.67 3.51
C ASP A 54 6.44 -5.07 3.44
N ALA A 55 5.42 -5.92 3.27
CA ALA A 55 4.03 -5.48 3.20
C ALA A 55 3.49 -4.95 4.54
N LEU A 56 3.97 -5.49 5.66
CA LEU A 56 3.69 -4.97 6.99
C LEU A 56 4.38 -3.63 7.24
N HIS A 57 5.60 -3.44 6.71
CA HIS A 57 6.30 -2.17 6.76
C HIS A 57 5.58 -1.09 5.93
N ASP A 58 5.17 -1.40 4.70
CA ASP A 58 4.40 -0.49 3.85
C ASP A 58 3.08 -0.07 4.54
N LEU A 59 2.41 -1.03 5.17
CA LEU A 59 1.19 -0.77 5.94
C LEU A 59 1.45 0.17 7.14
N GLU A 60 2.56 -0.04 7.85
CA GLU A 60 2.99 0.82 8.96
C GLU A 60 3.25 2.26 8.49
N GLU A 61 3.92 2.44 7.35
CA GLU A 61 4.14 3.76 6.74
C GLU A 61 2.81 4.44 6.35
N ILE A 62 1.90 3.70 5.71
CA ILE A 62 0.56 4.19 5.36
C ILE A 62 -0.20 4.64 6.61
N ALA A 63 -0.17 3.84 7.67
CA ALA A 63 -0.90 4.11 8.91
C ALA A 63 -0.34 5.29 9.72
N ARG A 64 0.97 5.56 9.62
CA ARG A 64 1.58 6.76 10.21
C ARG A 64 1.40 8.01 9.36
N HIS A 65 1.10 7.88 8.06
CA HIS A 65 0.93 9.02 7.18
C HIS A 65 -0.44 9.70 7.40
N PRO A 66 -0.48 10.99 7.81
CA PRO A 66 -1.70 11.64 8.31
C PRO A 66 -2.85 11.72 7.29
N LYS A 67 -2.53 11.75 5.99
CA LYS A 67 -3.53 11.81 4.91
C LYS A 67 -3.86 10.43 4.32
N PHE A 68 -2.97 9.46 4.43
CA PHE A 68 -3.22 8.12 3.86
C PHE A 68 -3.96 7.26 4.88
N ALA A 69 -3.54 7.26 6.15
CA ALA A 69 -4.24 6.59 7.24
C ALA A 69 -5.73 6.99 7.31
N ALA A 70 -6.03 8.28 7.13
CA ALA A 70 -7.41 8.78 7.10
C ALA A 70 -8.21 8.33 5.87
N SER A 71 -7.54 7.88 4.81
CA SER A 71 -8.21 7.40 3.59
C SER A 71 -8.52 5.91 3.66
N VAL A 72 -7.83 5.15 4.52
CA VAL A 72 -8.03 3.70 4.69
C VAL A 72 -9.37 3.40 5.35
N GLN A 73 -10.23 2.70 4.62
CA GLN A 73 -11.56 2.27 5.09
C GLN A 73 -11.67 0.76 5.21
N LYS A 74 -10.92 0.01 4.41
CA LYS A 74 -10.92 -1.44 4.44
C LYS A 74 -9.49 -1.95 4.38
N LEU A 75 -9.17 -2.88 5.28
CA LEU A 75 -7.92 -3.62 5.29
C LEU A 75 -8.24 -5.10 5.09
N THR A 76 -7.63 -5.71 4.07
CA THR A 76 -7.73 -7.15 3.84
C THR A 76 -6.34 -7.75 3.98
N VAL A 77 -6.20 -8.64 4.96
CA VAL A 77 -4.94 -9.33 5.26
C VAL A 77 -5.10 -10.77 4.79
N SER A 78 -4.23 -11.19 3.87
CA SER A 78 -4.17 -12.58 3.41
C SER A 78 -2.90 -13.25 3.91
N ASN A 79 -3.02 -14.50 4.36
CA ASN A 79 -1.89 -15.37 4.64
C ASN A 79 -1.56 -16.31 3.46
N ASP A 80 -2.35 -16.23 2.38
CA ASP A 80 -2.13 -17.07 1.22
C ASP A 80 -0.93 -16.53 0.45
N ARG A 81 0.23 -17.17 0.64
CA ARG A 81 1.37 -17.02 -0.28
C ARG A 81 0.90 -17.57 -1.63
N ILE A 82 0.42 -16.72 -2.54
CA ILE A 82 0.13 -17.13 -3.91
C ILE A 82 1.47 -17.30 -4.65
N HIS A 83 2.26 -18.29 -4.25
CA HIS A 83 3.49 -18.74 -4.92
C HIS A 83 3.20 -19.48 -6.23
N ALA A 84 1.93 -19.60 -6.63
CA ALA A 84 1.53 -20.45 -7.75
C ALA A 84 1.10 -19.70 -9.03
N ALA A 85 0.96 -18.37 -9.01
CA ALA A 85 0.41 -17.65 -10.16
C ALA A 85 1.44 -17.16 -11.19
N ILE A 86 2.72 -17.12 -10.83
CA ILE A 86 3.79 -16.70 -11.76
C ILE A 86 4.91 -17.72 -11.66
N LYS A 87 5.00 -18.61 -12.64
CA LYS A 87 6.07 -19.60 -12.76
C LYS A 87 7.39 -18.84 -13.02
N PRO A 88 8.33 -18.76 -12.07
CA PRO A 88 9.57 -18.02 -12.30
C PRO A 88 10.57 -18.90 -13.09
N PRO A 89 11.44 -18.34 -13.96
CA PRO A 89 12.50 -19.08 -14.62
C PRO A 89 13.44 -19.76 -13.60
N ALA A 90 14.01 -20.92 -13.98
CA ALA A 90 14.68 -21.88 -13.10
C ALA A 90 15.84 -21.35 -12.21
N ALA A 91 16.34 -20.13 -12.43
CA ALA A 91 17.32 -19.48 -11.56
C ALA A 91 16.69 -18.88 -10.27
N GLU A 92 15.41 -18.51 -10.30
CA GLU A 92 14.68 -17.99 -9.14
C GLU A 92 14.28 -19.07 -8.14
N VAL A 93 14.21 -20.34 -8.55
CA VAL A 93 13.89 -21.48 -7.65
C VAL A 93 14.95 -21.65 -6.55
N VAL A 94 16.20 -21.23 -6.80
CA VAL A 94 17.27 -21.28 -5.79
C VAL A 94 17.13 -20.12 -4.80
N LEU A 95 16.80 -18.92 -5.28
CA LEU A 95 16.51 -17.76 -4.41
C LEU A 95 15.24 -17.99 -3.59
N GLU A 96 14.21 -18.61 -4.16
CA GLU A 96 12.95 -18.91 -3.51
C GLU A 96 13.12 -19.92 -2.36
N LYS A 97 14.05 -20.87 -2.49
CA LYS A 97 14.45 -21.75 -1.38
C LYS A 97 15.18 -20.98 -0.28
N CYS A 98 16.07 -20.05 -0.63
CA CYS A 98 16.72 -19.18 0.36
C CYS A 98 15.72 -18.24 1.05
N PHE A 99 14.77 -17.65 0.33
CA PHE A 99 13.71 -16.83 0.92
C PHE A 99 12.69 -17.66 1.71
N ALA A 100 12.44 -18.91 1.34
CA ALA A 100 11.64 -19.83 2.13
C ALA A 100 12.36 -20.21 3.43
N GLU A 101 13.67 -20.47 3.40
CA GLU A 101 14.47 -20.71 4.60
C GLU A 101 14.58 -19.46 5.50
N ILE A 102 14.73 -18.27 4.92
CA ILE A 102 14.72 -16.98 5.66
C ILE A 102 13.34 -16.71 6.27
N ALA A 103 12.26 -16.91 5.51
CA ALA A 103 10.89 -16.77 6.01
C ALA A 103 10.52 -17.84 7.06
N MET A 104 11.10 -19.04 6.98
CA MET A 104 10.94 -20.08 8.02
C MET A 104 11.83 -19.82 9.24
N ALA A 105 12.94 -19.09 9.09
CA ALA A 105 13.81 -18.68 10.18
C ALA A 105 13.34 -17.42 10.92
N GLN A 106 12.43 -16.63 10.33
CA GLN A 106 11.87 -15.40 10.91
C GLN A 106 10.41 -15.55 11.37
N VAL A 107 10.05 -16.73 11.88
CA VAL A 107 8.87 -16.87 12.72
C VAL A 107 9.21 -16.33 14.11
N ASP A 108 9.40 -15.01 14.22
CA ASP A 108 9.25 -14.31 15.48
C ASP A 108 7.75 -13.99 15.59
N SER A 109 6.98 -14.95 16.12
CA SER A 109 5.52 -15.03 15.97
C SER A 109 4.75 -13.86 16.57
N ASP A 110 5.41 -12.97 17.30
CA ASP A 110 4.81 -11.81 17.95
C ASP A 110 5.04 -10.49 17.20
N TRP A 111 5.98 -10.43 16.25
CA TRP A 111 6.27 -9.18 15.53
C TRP A 111 5.08 -8.74 14.67
N ASP A 112 4.53 -9.67 13.88
CA ASP A 112 3.37 -9.41 13.02
C ASP A 112 2.16 -8.97 13.85
N VAL A 113 1.92 -9.61 14.99
CA VAL A 113 0.83 -9.28 15.92
C VAL A 113 1.04 -7.89 16.51
N THR A 114 2.27 -7.55 16.88
CA THR A 114 2.63 -6.24 17.45
C THR A 114 2.40 -5.13 16.43
N ILE A 115 2.92 -5.28 15.20
CA ILE A 115 2.71 -4.30 14.13
C ILE A 115 1.23 -4.14 13.84
N LEU A 116 0.51 -5.24 13.63
CA LEU A 116 -0.91 -5.15 13.26
C LEU A 116 -1.72 -4.48 14.37
N THR A 117 -1.41 -4.76 15.64
CA THR A 117 -2.06 -4.09 16.77
C THR A 117 -1.79 -2.59 16.76
N GLU A 118 -0.55 -2.17 16.53
CA GLU A 118 -0.19 -0.74 16.42
C GLU A 118 -0.90 -0.09 15.24
N VAL A 119 -0.77 -0.64 14.03
CA VAL A 119 -1.35 -0.09 12.80
C VAL A 119 -2.87 0.01 12.91
N LEU A 120 -3.56 -1.05 13.36
CA LEU A 120 -5.01 -1.03 13.50
C LEU A 120 -5.49 0.09 14.45
N SER A 121 -4.69 0.44 15.47
CA SER A 121 -5.00 1.56 16.37
C SER A 121 -4.89 2.94 15.69
N LEU A 122 -4.08 3.05 14.63
CA LEU A 122 -3.86 4.28 13.87
C LEU A 122 -4.91 4.47 12.75
N LEU A 123 -5.50 3.38 12.23
CA LEU A 123 -6.49 3.39 11.15
C LEU A 123 -7.91 3.70 11.65
N ARG A 124 -8.14 4.95 12.04
CA ARG A 124 -9.39 5.40 12.68
C ARG A 124 -10.66 5.25 11.82
N ASN A 125 -10.52 5.21 10.50
CA ASN A 125 -11.63 5.14 9.55
C ASN A 125 -11.91 3.72 9.06
N LEU A 126 -11.22 2.72 9.62
CA LEU A 126 -11.40 1.33 9.28
C LEU A 126 -12.83 0.88 9.63
N LYS A 127 -13.54 0.36 8.65
CA LYS A 127 -14.89 -0.19 8.80
C LYS A 127 -14.79 -1.68 9.11
N THR A 128 -15.32 -2.09 10.26
CA THR A 128 -15.54 -3.51 10.58
C THR A 128 -16.73 -4.01 9.78
N VAL A 129 -16.51 -5.03 8.94
CA VAL A 129 -17.56 -5.74 8.19
C VAL A 129 -17.84 -7.06 8.87
#